data_AF-A0A965I8M6-F1
#
_entry.id   AF-A0A965I8M6-F1
#
_cell.length_a   1.000
_cell.length_b   1.000
_cell.length_c   1.000
_cell.angle_alpha   90.00
_cell.angle_beta   90.00
_cell.angle_gamma   90.00
#
_symmetry.space_group_name_H-M   'P 1'
#
loop_
_entity.id
_entity.type
_entity.pdbx_description
1 polymer ?
#
loop_
_entity_poly.entity_id
_entity_poly.type
_entity_poly.pdbx_seq_one_letter_code
_entity_poly.pdbx_strand_id
1 'polypeptide(L)'
;MKDIHRVITGSDSQGKSVVTWEGSAPGKHESHFPGRGHTDFWVWRETPQPLNGKEDAGMWHDEFPGPRPGGHLRVVHWLSKGDDPSKVPPIVAPHPPKVGAVAGNTQVVDGRSWDRGGGNNYCISDNHKTESVDFGIVLEGERIIVLDDYETAILPGDIVVQVGAWHLWDSSRIGCLMAFDMVSARFHDDGKGLQQGNDPVMLPNPNQKLPAGVKPQRRIVTIDKVEGLSTLVTDSFSPDVRTDPARPGFAMQRVWVIDGHPAPIVSETLHLPYLLIPPVKGAVLNSYTIPPDSTWLGKAGVNEAKAYYASLNASSIATCGSMKDYPYSQKSKTLEFAIVTEGEITLVLDQTETHLTAGEIGVIRGGNYAWSNRSDKPAVVVVATHDATD
;
A
#
# COMPACT_ATOMS: atom_id res chain seq x y z
N MET A 1 -7.65 16.23 12.11
CA MET A 1 -6.75 15.11 11.72
C MET A 1 -5.39 15.65 11.26
N LYS A 2 -4.32 14.84 11.27
CA LYS A 2 -2.98 15.25 10.77
C LYS A 2 -3.05 15.53 9.26
N ASP A 3 -2.37 16.58 8.83
CA ASP A 3 -2.24 16.90 7.41
C ASP A 3 -1.09 16.09 6.82
N ILE A 4 -1.34 15.45 5.67
CA ILE A 4 -0.35 14.64 4.99
C ILE A 4 -0.13 15.21 3.60
N HIS A 5 1.13 15.42 3.26
CA HIS A 5 1.54 15.90 1.95
C HIS A 5 1.33 14.81 0.89
N ARG A 6 0.74 15.21 -0.24
CA ARG A 6 0.46 14.36 -1.39
C ARG A 6 0.92 15.05 -2.67
N VAL A 7 1.61 14.29 -3.50
CA VAL A 7 1.96 14.65 -4.87
C VAL A 7 1.13 13.77 -5.81
N ILE A 8 0.57 14.35 -6.86
CA ILE A 8 -0.01 13.61 -7.98
C ILE A 8 0.73 14.02 -9.25
N THR A 9 1.10 13.04 -10.06
CA THR A 9 1.73 13.28 -11.36
C THR A 9 0.74 13.14 -12.51
N GLY A 10 1.12 13.63 -13.66
CA GLY A 10 0.43 13.43 -14.92
C GLY A 10 1.36 13.70 -16.09
N SER A 11 0.77 13.95 -17.25
CA SER A 11 1.50 14.36 -18.44
C SER A 11 1.09 15.75 -18.89
N ASP A 12 2.05 16.55 -19.33
CA ASP A 12 1.80 17.84 -19.96
C ASP A 12 1.28 17.67 -21.41
N SER A 13 1.06 18.80 -22.11
CA SER A 13 0.60 18.78 -23.51
C SER A 13 1.57 18.15 -24.50
N GLN A 14 2.82 17.90 -24.11
CA GLN A 14 3.86 17.24 -24.91
C GLN A 14 4.05 15.76 -24.52
N GLY A 15 3.26 15.25 -23.57
CA GLY A 15 3.39 13.89 -23.06
C GLY A 15 4.57 13.69 -22.10
N LYS A 16 5.14 14.79 -21.57
CA LYS A 16 6.20 14.77 -20.57
C LYS A 16 5.62 14.73 -19.17
N SER A 17 6.23 13.94 -18.29
CA SER A 17 5.76 13.83 -16.92
C SER A 17 6.00 15.10 -16.10
N VAL A 18 4.97 15.49 -15.35
CA VAL A 18 4.94 16.70 -14.50
C VAL A 18 4.19 16.41 -13.21
N VAL A 19 4.43 17.19 -12.17
CA VAL A 19 3.53 17.32 -11.03
C VAL A 19 2.27 18.07 -11.48
N THR A 20 1.10 17.50 -11.25
CA THR A 20 -0.20 18.10 -11.59
C THR A 20 -0.91 18.65 -10.37
N TRP A 21 -0.77 17.99 -9.22
CA TRP A 21 -1.24 18.49 -7.92
C TRP A 21 -0.22 18.21 -6.83
N GLU A 22 -0.02 19.18 -5.94
CA GLU A 22 0.88 19.08 -4.80
C GLU A 22 0.32 19.89 -3.63
N GLY A 23 0.42 19.34 -2.43
CA GLY A 23 -0.07 19.95 -1.20
C GLY A 23 -0.68 18.93 -0.25
N SER A 24 -1.49 19.39 0.70
CA SER A 24 -2.20 18.48 1.60
C SER A 24 -3.27 17.68 0.83
N ALA A 25 -3.39 16.38 1.11
CA ALA A 25 -4.47 15.56 0.57
C ALA A 25 -5.85 16.14 0.99
N PRO A 26 -6.75 16.42 0.04
CA PRO A 26 -7.96 17.18 0.32
C PRO A 26 -9.16 16.30 0.75
N GLY A 27 -9.12 14.99 0.49
CA GLY A 27 -10.18 14.03 0.83
C GLY A 27 -10.26 13.68 2.32
N LYS A 28 -10.36 14.67 3.20
CA LYS A 28 -10.38 14.48 4.65
C LYS A 28 -11.79 14.20 5.17
N HIS A 29 -11.95 13.09 5.87
CA HIS A 29 -13.20 12.62 6.48
C HIS A 29 -13.01 12.46 7.99
N GLU A 30 -13.13 13.56 8.75
CA GLU A 30 -13.05 13.51 10.21
C GLU A 30 -14.34 12.94 10.81
N SER A 31 -14.17 12.05 11.80
CA SER A 31 -15.30 11.50 12.55
C SER A 31 -15.83 12.49 13.58
N HIS A 32 -16.86 12.10 14.32
CA HIS A 32 -17.31 12.88 15.48
C HIS A 32 -16.30 12.91 16.63
N PHE A 33 -15.25 12.08 16.61
CA PHE A 33 -14.09 12.18 17.49
C PHE A 33 -13.00 13.03 16.84
N PRO A 34 -12.66 14.21 17.40
CA PRO A 34 -11.62 15.07 16.84
C PRO A 34 -10.28 14.35 16.71
N GLY A 35 -9.61 14.50 15.57
CA GLY A 35 -8.33 13.85 15.27
C GLY A 35 -8.45 12.43 14.73
N ARG A 36 -9.63 11.80 14.76
CA ARG A 36 -9.90 10.46 14.25
C ARG A 36 -10.68 10.51 12.94
N GLY A 37 -10.31 9.66 11.99
CA GLY A 37 -10.99 9.56 10.70
C GLY A 37 -10.05 9.02 9.62
N HIS A 38 -10.28 9.39 8.37
CA HIS A 38 -9.41 8.99 7.26
C HIS A 38 -9.23 10.12 6.26
N THR A 39 -8.17 10.01 5.46
CA THR A 39 -7.90 10.90 4.34
C THR A 39 -7.73 10.06 3.07
N ASP A 40 -8.55 10.28 2.05
CA ASP A 40 -8.40 9.67 0.73
C ASP A 40 -7.34 10.41 -0.09
N PHE A 41 -6.44 9.63 -0.69
CA PHE A 41 -5.33 10.12 -1.52
C PHE A 41 -5.62 9.91 -2.99
N TRP A 42 -6.27 8.80 -3.33
CA TRP A 42 -6.69 8.51 -4.68
C TRP A 42 -7.81 7.48 -4.68
N VAL A 43 -8.75 7.62 -5.59
CA VAL A 43 -9.85 6.67 -5.82
C VAL A 43 -9.84 6.29 -7.29
N TRP A 44 -10.06 5.03 -7.61
CA TRP A 44 -10.22 4.58 -9.00
C TRP A 44 -11.49 3.75 -9.11
N ARG A 45 -12.28 3.95 -10.17
CA ARG A 45 -13.58 3.28 -10.37
C ARG A 45 -13.55 2.27 -11.51
N GLU A 46 -12.44 2.14 -12.21
CA GLU A 46 -12.26 1.25 -13.35
C GLU A 46 -10.95 0.49 -13.20
N THR A 47 -10.95 -0.82 -13.49
CA THR A 47 -9.72 -1.63 -13.54
C THR A 47 -9.63 -2.33 -14.91
N PRO A 48 -8.64 -1.99 -15.75
CA PRO A 48 -7.53 -1.05 -15.49
C PRO A 48 -8.00 0.41 -15.43
N GLN A 49 -7.33 1.25 -14.63
CA GLN A 49 -7.71 2.66 -14.47
C GLN A 49 -7.28 3.49 -15.67
N PRO A 50 -8.16 4.32 -16.26
CA PRO A 50 -7.76 5.31 -17.27
C PRO A 50 -6.82 6.38 -16.69
N LEU A 51 -5.71 6.64 -17.38
CA LEU A 51 -4.68 7.60 -16.97
C LEU A 51 -4.93 9.02 -17.51
N ASN A 52 -5.91 9.21 -18.38
CA ASN A 52 -6.27 10.50 -18.99
C ASN A 52 -7.23 11.38 -18.14
N GLY A 53 -7.59 10.94 -16.93
CA GLY A 53 -8.45 11.71 -16.03
C GLY A 53 -7.88 13.10 -15.69
N LYS A 54 -8.73 14.13 -15.69
CA LYS A 54 -8.32 15.52 -15.39
C LYS A 54 -8.72 15.99 -14.00
N GLU A 55 -9.43 15.14 -13.27
CA GLU A 55 -9.88 15.42 -11.92
C GLU A 55 -8.92 14.84 -10.90
N ASP A 56 -8.85 15.48 -9.74
CA ASP A 56 -8.24 14.91 -8.55
C ASP A 56 -9.23 13.92 -7.93
N ALA A 57 -9.00 12.62 -8.15
CA ALA A 57 -9.90 11.58 -7.68
C ALA A 57 -9.93 11.44 -6.15
N GLY A 58 -8.99 12.05 -5.41
CA GLY A 58 -9.06 12.16 -3.95
C GLY A 58 -10.19 13.08 -3.46
N MET A 59 -10.82 13.86 -4.35
CA MET A 59 -11.98 14.72 -4.04
C MET A 59 -13.32 14.03 -4.23
N TRP A 60 -13.34 12.80 -4.74
CA TRP A 60 -14.57 12.07 -4.99
C TRP A 60 -15.28 11.70 -3.68
N HIS A 61 -16.58 11.40 -3.79
CA HIS A 61 -17.36 10.95 -2.63
C HIS A 61 -16.77 9.67 -2.05
N ASP A 62 -16.66 9.67 -0.71
CA ASP A 62 -16.22 8.52 0.08
C ASP A 62 -17.16 7.33 -0.10
N GLU A 63 -16.58 6.17 -0.34
CA GLU A 63 -17.24 4.90 -0.55
C GLU A 63 -16.40 3.82 0.16
N PHE A 64 -17.04 3.04 1.03
CA PHE A 64 -16.40 1.96 1.78
C PHE A 64 -17.01 0.61 1.41
N PRO A 65 -16.20 -0.43 1.13
CA PRO A 65 -14.73 -0.52 1.22
C PRO A 65 -13.93 0.03 0.02
N GLY A 66 -14.55 0.87 -0.81
CA GLY A 66 -13.97 1.41 -2.04
C GLY A 66 -14.77 0.96 -3.27
N PRO A 67 -14.78 1.73 -4.37
CA PRO A 67 -15.65 1.47 -5.51
C PRO A 67 -15.40 0.15 -6.24
N ARG A 68 -16.43 -0.32 -6.96
CA ARG A 68 -16.32 -1.41 -7.94
C ARG A 68 -16.32 -0.87 -9.37
N PRO A 69 -15.57 -1.48 -10.31
CA PRO A 69 -14.50 -2.47 -10.13
C PRO A 69 -13.13 -1.82 -9.82
N GLY A 70 -13.00 -1.09 -8.71
CA GLY A 70 -11.77 -0.35 -8.40
C GLY A 70 -11.36 -0.45 -6.94
N GLY A 71 -11.07 0.70 -6.32
CA GLY A 71 -10.57 0.79 -4.97
C GLY A 71 -10.16 2.20 -4.56
N HIS A 72 -9.44 2.32 -3.45
CA HIS A 72 -8.84 3.57 -3.01
C HIS A 72 -7.51 3.38 -2.27
N LEU A 73 -6.70 4.44 -2.28
CA LEU A 73 -5.63 4.64 -1.32
C LEU A 73 -6.09 5.65 -0.27
N ARG A 74 -6.07 5.28 1.00
CA ARG A 74 -6.39 6.17 2.12
C ARG A 74 -5.45 6.01 3.30
N VAL A 75 -5.33 7.04 4.13
CA VAL A 75 -4.66 6.94 5.42
C VAL A 75 -5.69 7.07 6.53
N VAL A 76 -5.70 6.12 7.45
CA VAL A 76 -6.63 6.08 8.59
C VAL A 76 -5.89 6.51 9.85
N HIS A 77 -6.52 7.42 10.61
CA HIS A 77 -5.99 8.05 11.81
C HIS A 77 -6.76 7.50 13.01
N TRP A 78 -6.08 6.70 13.83
CA TRP A 78 -6.64 6.14 15.05
C TRP A 78 -6.00 6.77 16.28
N LEU A 79 -6.84 7.07 17.26
CA LEU A 79 -6.42 7.68 18.52
C LEU A 79 -5.87 6.62 19.47
N SER A 80 -5.06 7.06 20.42
CA SER A 80 -4.81 6.29 21.64
C SER A 80 -5.98 6.44 22.61
N LYS A 81 -5.99 5.63 23.67
CA LYS A 81 -6.92 5.83 24.80
C LYS A 81 -6.72 7.19 25.51
N GLY A 82 -5.56 7.83 25.31
CA GLY A 82 -5.16 9.04 26.01
C GLY A 82 -5.02 8.84 27.52
N ASP A 83 -4.96 9.95 28.26
CA ASP A 83 -4.81 9.95 29.73
C ASP A 83 -6.15 9.98 30.48
N ASP A 84 -7.26 10.22 29.76
CA ASP A 84 -8.59 10.36 30.34
C ASP A 84 -9.52 9.23 29.84
N PRO A 85 -9.63 8.12 30.59
CA PRO A 85 -10.48 6.99 30.22
C PRO A 85 -11.96 7.35 30.09
N SER A 86 -12.43 8.45 30.71
CA SER A 86 -13.84 8.85 30.64
C SER A 86 -14.24 9.34 29.23
N LYS A 87 -13.26 9.69 28.40
CA LYS A 87 -13.47 10.08 27.00
C LYS A 87 -13.51 8.89 26.04
N VAL A 88 -13.16 7.70 26.51
CA VAL A 88 -13.15 6.48 25.70
C VAL A 88 -14.53 5.82 25.79
N PRO A 89 -15.26 5.66 24.68
CA PRO A 89 -16.53 4.95 24.67
C PRO A 89 -16.36 3.49 25.12
N PRO A 90 -17.39 2.88 25.72
CA PRO A 90 -17.35 1.48 26.08
C PRO A 90 -17.23 0.60 24.84
N ILE A 91 -16.62 -0.56 25.00
CA ILE A 91 -16.55 -1.58 23.95
C ILE A 91 -17.96 -2.12 23.68
N VAL A 92 -18.32 -2.17 22.40
CA VAL A 92 -19.52 -2.85 21.91
C VAL A 92 -19.31 -4.35 22.09
N ALA A 93 -20.20 -5.01 22.83
CA ALA A 93 -20.11 -6.44 23.05
C ALA A 93 -20.15 -7.21 21.71
N PRO A 94 -19.42 -8.33 21.58
CA PRO A 94 -19.49 -9.17 20.40
C PRO A 94 -20.93 -9.58 20.08
N HIS A 95 -21.26 -9.61 18.79
CA HIS A 95 -22.59 -9.99 18.31
C HIS A 95 -22.49 -10.75 16.98
N PRO A 96 -23.56 -11.43 16.53
CA PRO A 96 -23.58 -12.05 15.20
C PRO A 96 -23.23 -11.04 14.10
N PRO A 97 -22.56 -11.47 13.01
CA PRO A 97 -22.20 -10.59 11.90
C PRO A 97 -23.39 -9.78 11.38
N LYS A 98 -23.19 -8.47 11.17
CA LYS A 98 -24.15 -7.57 10.54
C LYS A 98 -23.54 -6.95 9.31
N VAL A 99 -24.37 -6.74 8.29
CA VAL A 99 -23.97 -6.02 7.07
C VAL A 99 -23.89 -4.52 7.37
N GLY A 100 -22.90 -3.86 6.81
CA GLY A 100 -22.71 -2.43 6.88
C GLY A 100 -21.78 -1.97 8.00
N ALA A 101 -20.67 -2.67 8.20
CA ALA A 101 -19.58 -2.15 9.03
C ALA A 101 -19.17 -0.76 8.54
N VAL A 102 -19.08 0.17 9.48
CA VAL A 102 -18.67 1.54 9.22
C VAL A 102 -17.27 1.75 9.77
N ALA A 103 -16.29 1.94 8.90
CA ALA A 103 -15.02 2.52 9.29
C ALA A 103 -15.17 4.06 9.38
N GLY A 104 -15.74 4.59 10.48
CA GLY A 104 -15.85 6.04 10.65
C GLY A 104 -17.26 6.62 10.47
N ASN A 105 -17.36 7.68 9.67
CA ASN A 105 -18.62 8.33 9.29
C ASN A 105 -19.03 7.98 7.83
N THR A 106 -18.44 6.94 7.23
CA THR A 106 -18.60 6.63 5.80
C THR A 106 -19.98 6.05 5.49
N GLN A 107 -20.53 6.44 4.34
CA GLN A 107 -21.71 5.81 3.77
C GLN A 107 -21.34 4.41 3.27
N VAL A 108 -21.92 3.36 3.87
CA VAL A 108 -21.87 2.01 3.32
C VAL A 108 -22.78 1.97 2.10
N VAL A 109 -22.24 1.63 0.94
CA VAL A 109 -22.96 1.80 -0.32
C VAL A 109 -23.53 0.48 -0.89
N ASP A 110 -23.04 -0.69 -0.45
CA ASP A 110 -23.37 -1.93 -1.17
C ASP A 110 -23.26 -3.26 -0.39
N GLY A 111 -23.21 -3.22 0.94
CA GLY A 111 -23.30 -4.45 1.75
C GLY A 111 -22.10 -5.39 1.67
N ARG A 112 -20.93 -4.85 1.31
CA ARG A 112 -19.64 -5.57 1.23
C ARG A 112 -18.76 -5.41 2.46
N SER A 113 -19.34 -4.95 3.54
CA SER A 113 -18.66 -4.81 4.82
C SER A 113 -19.51 -5.43 5.90
N TRP A 114 -18.86 -6.09 6.86
CA TRP A 114 -19.52 -6.75 7.98
C TRP A 114 -18.81 -6.47 9.29
N ASP A 115 -19.54 -6.27 10.38
CA ASP A 115 -19.00 -6.11 11.72
C ASP A 115 -19.61 -7.13 12.69
N ARG A 116 -18.85 -7.46 13.74
CA ARG A 116 -19.29 -8.36 14.82
C ARG A 116 -18.96 -7.82 16.22
N GLY A 117 -18.88 -6.50 16.35
CA GLY A 117 -18.56 -5.80 17.61
C GLY A 117 -17.12 -6.01 18.07
N GLY A 118 -16.87 -5.90 19.38
CA GLY A 118 -15.56 -6.10 20.01
C GLY A 118 -14.68 -4.84 20.09
N GLY A 119 -15.09 -3.75 19.42
CA GLY A 119 -14.41 -2.46 19.44
C GLY A 119 -15.23 -1.35 20.10
N ASN A 120 -14.64 -0.16 20.16
CA ASN A 120 -15.34 1.07 20.57
C ASN A 120 -15.36 2.15 19.48
N ASN A 121 -14.76 1.85 18.32
CA ASN A 121 -14.54 2.75 17.19
C ASN A 121 -13.89 4.10 17.52
N TYR A 122 -13.20 4.17 18.66
CA TYR A 122 -12.43 5.34 19.10
C TYR A 122 -10.92 5.07 18.98
N CYS A 123 -10.44 4.06 19.70
CA CYS A 123 -9.05 3.60 19.67
C CYS A 123 -8.93 2.12 19.29
N ILE A 124 -10.05 1.39 19.31
CA ILE A 124 -10.15 -0.01 18.90
C ILE A 124 -11.27 -0.10 17.86
N SER A 125 -10.97 -0.55 16.65
CA SER A 125 -12.02 -0.77 15.64
C SER A 125 -12.95 -1.90 16.06
N ASP A 126 -14.17 -1.91 15.54
CA ASP A 126 -14.92 -3.17 15.57
C ASP A 126 -14.15 -4.26 14.83
N ASN A 127 -14.41 -5.51 15.24
CA ASN A 127 -14.00 -6.67 14.48
C ASN A 127 -14.86 -6.71 13.22
N HIS A 128 -14.23 -6.45 12.08
CA HIS A 128 -14.91 -6.25 10.80
C HIS A 128 -14.22 -7.00 9.68
N LYS A 129 -14.92 -7.09 8.55
CA LYS A 129 -14.48 -7.74 7.33
C LYS A 129 -15.00 -6.95 6.14
N THR A 130 -14.24 -6.93 5.06
CA THR A 130 -14.60 -6.26 3.81
C THR A 130 -14.36 -7.19 2.64
N GLU A 131 -15.19 -7.07 1.60
CA GLU A 131 -14.97 -7.76 0.32
C GLU A 131 -13.88 -7.06 -0.49
N SER A 132 -12.67 -7.10 0.05
CA SER A 132 -11.46 -6.48 -0.49
C SER A 132 -10.21 -7.28 -0.16
N VAL A 133 -9.15 -7.01 -0.90
CA VAL A 133 -7.77 -7.32 -0.50
C VAL A 133 -7.11 -5.98 -0.22
N ASP A 134 -6.58 -5.84 1.00
CA ASP A 134 -6.02 -4.58 1.47
C ASP A 134 -4.52 -4.70 1.71
N PHE A 135 -3.76 -3.73 1.23
CA PHE A 135 -2.38 -3.51 1.66
C PHE A 135 -2.37 -2.44 2.75
N GLY A 136 -2.24 -2.89 4.00
CA GLY A 136 -2.12 -2.03 5.16
C GLY A 136 -0.66 -1.73 5.51
N ILE A 137 -0.24 -0.47 5.44
CA ILE A 137 1.14 -0.04 5.68
C ILE A 137 1.18 0.94 6.87
N VAL A 138 1.90 0.58 7.93
CA VAL A 138 2.01 1.45 9.11
C VAL A 138 2.96 2.61 8.81
N LEU A 139 2.48 3.85 8.98
CA LEU A 139 3.28 5.07 8.78
C LEU A 139 3.85 5.58 10.11
N GLU A 140 3.00 5.66 11.13
CA GLU A 140 3.35 6.20 12.45
C GLU A 140 2.59 5.47 13.57
N GLY A 141 3.18 5.49 14.77
CA GLY A 141 2.56 4.93 15.97
C GLY A 141 2.68 3.42 16.07
N GLU A 142 1.67 2.78 16.64
CA GLU A 142 1.57 1.32 16.77
C GLU A 142 0.12 0.89 16.61
N ARG A 143 -0.04 -0.29 16.00
CA ARG A 143 -1.32 -0.98 15.96
C ARG A 143 -1.14 -2.43 16.36
N ILE A 144 -2.14 -3.04 16.96
CA ILE A 144 -2.24 -4.49 17.11
C ILE A 144 -3.28 -4.95 16.09
N ILE A 145 -2.90 -5.88 15.21
CA ILE A 145 -3.88 -6.63 14.42
C ILE A 145 -4.33 -7.82 15.25
N VAL A 146 -5.65 -7.97 15.38
CA VAL A 146 -6.29 -9.02 16.16
C VAL A 146 -7.18 -9.84 15.21
N LEU A 147 -6.87 -11.12 15.10
CA LEU A 147 -7.66 -12.16 14.45
C LEU A 147 -8.28 -13.06 15.53
N ASP A 148 -9.05 -14.07 15.13
CA ASP A 148 -9.64 -15.01 16.09
C ASP A 148 -8.60 -15.93 16.76
N ASP A 149 -7.53 -16.30 16.05
CA ASP A 149 -6.51 -17.23 16.53
C ASP A 149 -5.12 -16.60 16.71
N TYR A 150 -4.97 -15.32 16.43
CA TYR A 150 -3.68 -14.65 16.36
C TYR A 150 -3.78 -13.16 16.64
N GLU A 151 -2.80 -12.61 17.35
CA GLU A 151 -2.63 -11.16 17.47
C GLU A 151 -1.15 -10.80 17.45
N THR A 152 -0.83 -9.62 16.88
CA THR A 152 0.54 -9.12 16.87
C THR A 152 0.58 -7.60 16.77
N ALA A 153 1.60 -7.00 17.39
CA ALA A 153 1.88 -5.59 17.22
C ALA A 153 2.59 -5.35 15.87
N ILE A 154 2.19 -4.28 15.19
CA ILE A 154 2.78 -3.76 13.96
C ILE A 154 3.26 -2.32 14.16
N LEU A 155 4.45 -2.04 13.63
CA LEU A 155 5.21 -0.80 13.80
C LEU A 155 5.47 -0.13 12.45
N PRO A 156 5.94 1.14 12.41
CA PRO A 156 6.21 1.84 11.15
C PRO A 156 7.06 1.02 10.18
N GLY A 157 6.59 0.89 8.94
CA GLY A 157 7.19 0.06 7.91
C GLY A 157 6.69 -1.38 7.83
N ASP A 158 5.99 -1.90 8.85
CA ASP A 158 5.33 -3.22 8.76
C ASP A 158 4.16 -3.17 7.78
N ILE A 159 3.95 -4.28 7.05
CA ILE A 159 2.88 -4.40 6.05
C ILE A 159 1.99 -5.59 6.38
N VAL A 160 0.68 -5.34 6.41
CA VAL A 160 -0.37 -6.36 6.46
C VAL A 160 -0.98 -6.50 5.06
N VAL A 161 -1.03 -7.72 4.55
CA VAL A 161 -1.85 -8.11 3.40
C VAL A 161 -3.09 -8.78 3.95
N GLN A 162 -4.20 -8.06 3.93
CA GLN A 162 -5.45 -8.51 4.48
C GLN A 162 -6.34 -9.06 3.38
N VAL A 163 -6.49 -10.39 3.34
CA VAL A 163 -7.18 -11.08 2.25
C VAL A 163 -8.61 -11.41 2.68
N GLY A 164 -9.46 -10.37 2.73
CA GLY A 164 -10.87 -10.50 3.08
C GLY A 164 -11.13 -11.16 4.43
N ALA A 165 -10.22 -11.03 5.40
CA ALA A 165 -10.33 -11.68 6.70
C ALA A 165 -11.16 -10.85 7.69
N TRP A 166 -11.81 -11.51 8.66
CA TRP A 166 -12.23 -10.80 9.86
C TRP A 166 -11.01 -10.29 10.62
N HIS A 167 -11.09 -9.09 11.16
CA HIS A 167 -9.97 -8.50 11.88
C HIS A 167 -10.43 -7.32 12.73
N LEU A 168 -9.68 -7.05 13.78
CA LEU A 168 -9.82 -5.88 14.64
C LEU A 168 -8.46 -5.18 14.71
N TRP A 169 -8.51 -3.85 14.74
CA TRP A 169 -7.32 -3.03 14.92
C TRP A 169 -7.36 -2.30 16.26
N ASP A 170 -6.37 -2.56 17.11
CA ASP A 170 -6.21 -1.87 18.39
C ASP A 170 -5.06 -0.86 18.30
N SER A 171 -5.37 0.42 18.44
CA SER A 171 -4.40 1.55 18.48
C SER A 171 -4.34 2.20 19.86
N SER A 172 -4.90 1.55 20.89
CA SER A 172 -5.15 2.11 22.22
C SER A 172 -3.89 2.58 22.94
N ARG A 173 -2.72 2.00 22.64
CA ARG A 173 -1.46 2.33 23.32
C ARG A 173 -0.98 3.74 22.98
N ILE A 174 -0.73 4.03 21.70
CA ILE A 174 -0.12 5.30 21.26
C ILE A 174 -0.78 5.94 20.02
N GLY A 175 -1.89 5.37 19.54
CA GLY A 175 -2.51 5.77 18.27
C GLY A 175 -1.72 5.27 17.07
N CYS A 176 -2.27 5.46 15.88
CA CYS A 176 -1.66 4.99 14.65
C CYS A 176 -2.10 5.81 13.43
N LEU A 177 -1.16 6.06 12.52
CA LEU A 177 -1.46 6.41 11.13
C LEU A 177 -1.06 5.22 10.25
N MET A 178 -2.03 4.75 9.46
CA MET A 178 -1.85 3.56 8.61
C MET A 178 -2.46 3.81 7.24
N ALA A 179 -1.66 3.64 6.18
CA ALA A 179 -2.13 3.67 4.80
C ALA A 179 -2.80 2.34 4.44
N PHE A 180 -3.87 2.40 3.65
CA PHE A 180 -4.59 1.27 3.10
C PHE A 180 -4.79 1.49 1.60
N ASP A 181 -4.15 0.65 0.80
CA ASP A 181 -4.52 0.44 -0.59
C ASP A 181 -5.53 -0.71 -0.63
N MET A 182 -6.81 -0.38 -0.77
CA MET A 182 -7.93 -1.32 -0.70
C MET A 182 -8.42 -1.62 -2.12
N VAL A 183 -8.28 -2.88 -2.54
CA VAL A 183 -8.65 -3.35 -3.88
C VAL A 183 -9.91 -4.19 -3.77
N SER A 184 -10.94 -3.89 -4.57
CA SER A 184 -12.16 -4.69 -4.58
C SER A 184 -11.85 -6.16 -4.87
N ALA A 185 -12.38 -7.04 -4.03
CA ALA A 185 -12.28 -8.48 -4.19
C ALA A 185 -13.64 -9.07 -4.59
N ARG A 186 -13.65 -10.38 -4.80
CA ARG A 186 -14.88 -11.16 -4.96
C ARG A 186 -14.88 -12.33 -3.97
N PHE A 187 -15.87 -12.35 -3.11
CA PHE A 187 -16.20 -13.55 -2.34
C PHE A 187 -16.96 -14.53 -3.24
N HIS A 188 -16.83 -15.83 -2.98
CA HIS A 188 -17.64 -16.85 -3.66
C HIS A 188 -19.13 -16.65 -3.38
N ASP A 189 -19.98 -17.37 -4.13
CA ASP A 189 -21.45 -17.22 -4.09
C ASP A 189 -22.08 -17.42 -2.71
N ASP A 190 -21.37 -18.03 -1.76
CA ASP A 190 -21.80 -18.16 -0.37
C ASP A 190 -21.65 -16.86 0.46
N GLY A 191 -20.98 -15.85 -0.09
CA GLY A 191 -20.76 -14.54 0.53
C GLY A 191 -19.84 -14.57 1.76
N LYS A 192 -19.20 -15.70 2.06
CA LYS A 192 -18.43 -15.89 3.31
C LYS A 192 -17.01 -15.38 3.21
N GLY A 193 -16.48 -15.18 2.01
CA GLY A 193 -15.12 -14.71 1.78
C GLY A 193 -14.07 -15.65 2.34
N LEU A 194 -14.26 -16.96 2.15
CA LEU A 194 -13.29 -17.98 2.54
C LEU A 194 -12.20 -18.11 1.48
N GLN A 195 -11.06 -18.65 1.92
CA GLN A 195 -9.92 -18.99 1.06
C GLN A 195 -10.35 -19.77 -0.19
N GLN A 196 -9.79 -19.34 -1.31
CA GLN A 196 -9.90 -19.92 -2.65
C GLN A 196 -8.53 -20.53 -2.95
N GLY A 197 -8.51 -21.79 -3.36
CA GLY A 197 -7.24 -22.49 -3.64
C GLY A 197 -6.45 -22.87 -2.39
N ASN A 198 -5.20 -23.30 -2.61
CA ASN A 198 -4.31 -23.87 -1.60
C ASN A 198 -2.84 -23.52 -1.86
N ASP A 199 -2.60 -22.29 -2.34
CA ASP A 199 -1.27 -21.82 -2.69
C ASP A 199 -0.27 -22.03 -1.54
N PRO A 200 0.91 -22.60 -1.83
CA PRO A 200 1.88 -22.89 -0.79
C PRO A 200 2.47 -21.59 -0.25
N VAL A 201 2.37 -21.39 1.07
CA VAL A 201 2.96 -20.24 1.76
C VAL A 201 4.47 -20.19 1.49
N MET A 202 4.97 -19.05 1.04
CA MET A 202 6.39 -18.85 0.80
C MET A 202 7.07 -18.24 2.02
N LEU A 203 8.18 -18.83 2.44
CA LEU A 203 8.97 -18.39 3.60
C LEU A 203 10.35 -17.91 3.17
N PRO A 204 10.93 -16.92 3.88
CA PRO A 204 12.23 -16.40 3.54
C PRO A 204 13.31 -17.47 3.69
N ASN A 205 14.30 -17.44 2.79
CA ASN A 205 15.49 -18.25 2.95
C ASN A 205 16.24 -17.79 4.21
N PRO A 206 16.44 -18.65 5.23
CA PRO A 206 17.08 -18.26 6.49
C PRO A 206 18.54 -17.82 6.32
N ASN A 207 19.17 -18.17 5.19
CA ASN A 207 20.53 -17.77 4.84
C ASN A 207 20.58 -16.56 3.90
N GLN A 208 19.43 -15.94 3.57
CA GLN A 208 19.39 -14.76 2.72
C GLN A 208 20.15 -13.62 3.39
N LYS A 209 21.18 -13.12 2.71
CA LYS A 209 21.91 -11.92 3.15
C LYS A 209 21.33 -10.71 2.44
N LEU A 210 21.05 -9.66 3.21
CA LEU A 210 20.63 -8.37 2.68
C LEU A 210 21.86 -7.44 2.54
N PRO A 211 21.85 -6.52 1.56
CA PRO A 211 22.86 -5.47 1.48
C PRO A 211 22.94 -4.66 2.78
N ALA A 212 24.12 -4.07 3.05
CA ALA A 212 24.29 -3.22 4.22
C ALA A 212 23.27 -2.06 4.21
N GLY A 213 22.62 -1.81 5.35
CA GLY A 213 21.59 -0.77 5.50
C GLY A 213 20.18 -1.20 5.07
N VAL A 214 20.01 -2.36 4.46
CA VAL A 214 18.68 -2.90 4.09
C VAL A 214 18.11 -3.69 5.27
N LYS A 215 16.92 -3.31 5.71
CA LYS A 215 16.14 -4.06 6.71
C LYS A 215 15.22 -5.05 6.01
N PRO A 216 15.02 -6.27 6.55
CA PRO A 216 14.07 -7.20 5.98
C PRO A 216 12.64 -6.65 6.09
N GLN A 217 11.86 -6.71 5.01
CA GLN A 217 10.49 -6.23 4.99
C GLN A 217 9.57 -7.27 5.66
N ARG A 218 8.96 -6.94 6.80
CA ARG A 218 7.96 -7.79 7.45
C ARG A 218 6.65 -7.75 6.65
N ARG A 219 6.04 -8.93 6.44
CA ARG A 219 4.74 -9.13 5.80
C ARG A 219 3.90 -10.04 6.69
N ILE A 220 2.74 -9.53 7.10
CA ILE A 220 1.68 -10.29 7.78
C ILE A 220 0.59 -10.58 6.76
N VAL A 221 0.16 -11.83 6.64
CA VAL A 221 -0.92 -12.22 5.71
C VAL A 221 -2.04 -12.87 6.50
N THR A 222 -3.26 -12.38 6.31
CA THR A 222 -4.44 -12.83 7.04
C THR A 222 -5.50 -13.30 6.06
N ILE A 223 -6.25 -14.34 6.43
CA ILE A 223 -7.34 -14.90 5.61
C ILE A 223 -8.37 -15.60 6.50
N ASP A 224 -9.57 -15.82 6.00
CA ASP A 224 -10.52 -16.75 6.62
C ASP A 224 -10.44 -18.11 5.91
N LYS A 225 -10.01 -19.16 6.61
CA LYS A 225 -10.02 -20.54 6.07
C LYS A 225 -11.30 -21.29 6.41
N VAL A 226 -11.87 -20.96 7.56
CA VAL A 226 -13.07 -21.57 8.13
C VAL A 226 -14.02 -20.45 8.50
N GLU A 227 -15.32 -20.66 8.28
CA GLU A 227 -16.33 -19.67 8.61
C GLU A 227 -16.26 -19.26 10.09
N GLY A 228 -16.24 -17.95 10.33
CA GLY A 228 -16.19 -17.38 11.67
C GLY A 228 -14.81 -17.44 12.35
N LEU A 229 -13.78 -17.93 11.65
CA LEU A 229 -12.41 -18.02 12.14
C LEU A 229 -11.43 -17.35 11.16
N SER A 230 -11.10 -16.09 11.45
CA SER A 230 -9.96 -15.40 10.85
C SER A 230 -8.65 -15.94 11.39
N THR A 231 -7.70 -16.17 10.47
CA THR A 231 -6.46 -16.86 10.79
C THR A 231 -5.25 -16.20 10.16
N LEU A 232 -4.12 -16.33 10.83
CA LEU A 232 -2.82 -15.99 10.27
C LEU A 232 -2.42 -17.02 9.19
N VAL A 233 -2.02 -16.53 8.02
CA VAL A 233 -1.30 -17.35 7.03
C VAL A 233 0.20 -17.32 7.31
N THR A 234 0.77 -16.13 7.44
CA THR A 234 2.19 -15.96 7.77
C THR A 234 2.42 -14.60 8.44
N ASP A 235 3.30 -14.56 9.42
CA ASP A 235 3.95 -13.34 9.91
C ASP A 235 5.46 -13.60 9.81
N SER A 236 6.07 -13.07 8.73
CA SER A 236 7.47 -13.33 8.42
C SER A 236 8.05 -12.20 7.58
N PHE A 237 9.30 -12.33 7.17
CA PHE A 237 9.92 -11.42 6.21
C PHE A 237 9.62 -11.82 4.77
N SER A 238 9.63 -10.86 3.86
CA SER A 238 9.46 -11.11 2.43
C SER A 238 10.45 -12.17 1.94
N PRO A 239 9.96 -13.24 1.26
CA PRO A 239 10.82 -14.29 0.73
C PRO A 239 11.47 -13.93 -0.60
N ASP A 240 11.06 -12.84 -1.26
CA ASP A 240 11.50 -12.48 -2.61
C ASP A 240 12.23 -11.13 -2.60
N VAL A 241 13.56 -11.22 -2.60
CA VAL A 241 14.46 -10.07 -2.53
C VAL A 241 15.29 -9.99 -3.81
N ARG A 242 15.23 -8.84 -4.48
CA ARG A 242 16.06 -8.49 -5.64
C ARG A 242 17.01 -7.37 -5.28
N THR A 243 18.27 -7.49 -5.70
CA THR A 243 19.31 -6.50 -5.43
C THR A 243 19.92 -6.01 -6.74
N ASP A 244 20.62 -4.89 -6.69
CA ASP A 244 21.38 -4.37 -7.82
C ASP A 244 22.85 -4.17 -7.41
N PRO A 245 23.77 -5.02 -7.90
CA PRO A 245 25.20 -4.89 -7.59
C PRO A 245 25.79 -3.53 -7.98
N ALA A 246 25.22 -2.86 -8.98
CA ALA A 246 25.67 -1.54 -9.43
C ALA A 246 25.19 -0.41 -8.51
N ARG A 247 24.19 -0.67 -7.63
CA ARG A 247 23.72 0.24 -6.59
C ARG A 247 23.85 -0.40 -5.20
N PRO A 248 25.06 -0.43 -4.62
CA PRO A 248 25.25 -1.00 -3.28
C PRO A 248 24.32 -0.38 -2.24
N GLY A 249 23.60 -1.23 -1.50
CA GLY A 249 22.56 -0.83 -0.55
C GLY A 249 21.14 -0.77 -1.13
N PHE A 250 20.97 -1.01 -2.44
CA PHE A 250 19.66 -1.15 -3.06
C PHE A 250 19.06 -2.55 -2.85
N ALA A 251 17.78 -2.59 -2.48
CA ALA A 251 16.98 -3.80 -2.48
C ALA A 251 15.53 -3.52 -2.84
N MET A 252 14.91 -4.43 -3.58
CA MET A 252 13.46 -4.52 -3.79
C MET A 252 12.97 -5.80 -3.13
N GLN A 253 12.01 -5.70 -2.22
CA GLN A 253 11.43 -6.80 -1.49
C GLN A 253 9.95 -6.90 -1.87
N ARG A 254 9.56 -7.94 -2.59
CA ARG A 254 8.19 -8.10 -3.10
C ARG A 254 7.29 -8.62 -1.98
N VAL A 255 6.12 -7.99 -1.82
CA VAL A 255 5.23 -8.27 -0.70
C VAL A 255 4.02 -9.08 -1.16
N TRP A 256 3.34 -8.65 -2.23
CA TRP A 256 2.17 -9.36 -2.75
C TRP A 256 1.92 -9.05 -4.22
N VAL A 257 1.21 -9.95 -4.90
CA VAL A 257 0.66 -9.75 -6.24
C VAL A 257 -0.85 -9.99 -6.19
N ILE A 258 -1.64 -9.09 -6.78
CA ILE A 258 -3.04 -9.33 -7.15
C ILE A 258 -3.02 -9.67 -8.64
N ASP A 259 -3.48 -10.86 -9.01
CA ASP A 259 -3.34 -11.40 -10.37
C ASP A 259 -4.50 -11.10 -11.32
N GLY A 260 -5.53 -10.44 -10.81
CA GLY A 260 -6.63 -9.93 -11.61
C GLY A 260 -7.65 -9.18 -10.76
N HIS A 261 -8.64 -8.61 -11.45
CA HIS A 261 -9.73 -7.87 -10.81
C HIS A 261 -11.10 -8.48 -11.17
N PRO A 262 -11.99 -8.71 -10.18
CA PRO A 262 -11.77 -8.50 -8.73
C PRO A 262 -10.70 -9.42 -8.15
N ALA A 263 -10.04 -8.98 -7.08
CA ALA A 263 -8.97 -9.73 -6.43
C ALA A 263 -9.49 -11.08 -5.88
N PRO A 264 -8.74 -12.19 -6.05
CA PRO A 264 -9.11 -13.47 -5.46
C PRO A 264 -8.71 -13.55 -3.98
N ILE A 265 -9.44 -14.37 -3.20
CA ILE A 265 -9.16 -14.59 -1.77
C ILE A 265 -8.21 -15.77 -1.63
N VAL A 266 -6.92 -15.57 -1.85
CA VAL A 266 -5.87 -16.62 -1.87
C VAL A 266 -4.87 -16.44 -0.73
N SER A 267 -4.19 -17.52 -0.35
CA SER A 267 -3.26 -17.50 0.80
C SER A 267 -1.82 -17.10 0.45
N GLU A 268 -1.40 -17.19 -0.82
CA GLU A 268 -0.06 -16.77 -1.26
C GLU A 268 -0.04 -16.44 -2.75
N THR A 269 0.74 -15.44 -3.14
CA THR A 269 0.87 -15.01 -4.55
C THR A 269 2.31 -14.78 -5.01
N LEU A 270 3.31 -14.88 -4.13
CA LEU A 270 4.71 -14.62 -4.52
C LEU A 270 5.34 -15.67 -5.44
N HIS A 271 4.64 -16.78 -5.69
CA HIS A 271 5.03 -17.76 -6.70
C HIS A 271 4.81 -17.22 -8.13
N LEU A 272 3.98 -16.18 -8.30
CA LEU A 272 3.70 -15.55 -9.58
C LEU A 272 4.93 -14.74 -10.09
N PRO A 273 5.10 -14.57 -11.41
CA PRO A 273 6.32 -14.00 -11.99
C PRO A 273 6.39 -12.46 -12.00
N TYR A 274 5.35 -11.76 -11.53
CA TYR A 274 5.18 -10.31 -11.70
C TYR A 274 5.96 -9.49 -10.68
N LEU A 275 7.06 -8.86 -11.11
CA LEU A 275 7.97 -8.10 -10.23
C LEU A 275 7.67 -6.60 -10.22
N LEU A 276 7.86 -5.93 -11.35
CA LEU A 276 7.66 -4.48 -11.51
C LEU A 276 6.42 -4.15 -12.35
N ILE A 277 6.09 -5.03 -13.28
CA ILE A 277 4.96 -4.86 -14.19
C ILE A 277 3.81 -5.69 -13.63
N PRO A 278 2.68 -5.06 -13.24
CA PRO A 278 1.56 -5.81 -12.72
C PRO A 278 0.92 -6.69 -13.80
N PRO A 279 0.21 -7.76 -13.40
CA PRO A 279 -0.69 -8.50 -14.28
C PRO A 279 -1.74 -7.59 -14.91
N VAL A 280 -2.34 -8.01 -16.04
CA VAL A 280 -3.49 -7.30 -16.61
C VAL A 280 -4.62 -7.29 -15.58
N LYS A 281 -5.16 -6.11 -15.28
CA LYS A 281 -6.13 -5.86 -14.19
C LYS A 281 -5.63 -6.27 -12.81
N GLY A 282 -4.32 -6.37 -12.62
CA GLY A 282 -3.71 -6.77 -11.37
C GLY A 282 -2.96 -5.62 -10.69
N ALA A 283 -2.28 -5.98 -9.60
CA ALA A 283 -1.39 -5.08 -8.88
C ALA A 283 -0.17 -5.84 -8.34
N VAL A 284 0.94 -5.13 -8.10
CA VAL A 284 2.10 -5.65 -7.37
C VAL A 284 2.52 -4.67 -6.28
N LEU A 285 2.82 -5.18 -5.09
CA LEU A 285 3.32 -4.39 -3.96
C LEU A 285 4.79 -4.71 -3.71
N ASN A 286 5.63 -3.69 -3.77
CA ASN A 286 7.07 -3.80 -3.50
C ASN A 286 7.51 -2.79 -2.43
N SER A 287 8.44 -3.19 -1.57
CA SER A 287 9.18 -2.29 -0.69
C SER A 287 10.59 -2.08 -1.26
N TYR A 288 10.97 -0.83 -1.50
CA TYR A 288 12.26 -0.45 -2.05
C TYR A 288 13.11 0.20 -0.97
N THR A 289 14.31 -0.32 -0.73
CA THR A 289 15.38 0.42 -0.05
C THR A 289 16.25 1.08 -1.12
N ILE A 290 16.27 2.41 -1.11
CA ILE A 290 17.02 3.23 -2.07
C ILE A 290 18.22 3.83 -1.34
N PRO A 291 19.47 3.43 -1.68
CA PRO A 291 20.66 3.94 -1.03
C PRO A 291 20.93 5.40 -1.44
N PRO A 292 21.73 6.15 -0.67
CA PRO A 292 22.23 7.46 -1.09
C PRO A 292 22.84 7.43 -2.49
N ASP A 293 22.55 8.44 -3.29
CA ASP A 293 23.06 8.56 -4.65
C ASP A 293 24.61 8.54 -4.69
N SER A 294 25.24 9.09 -3.65
CA SER A 294 26.69 9.08 -3.46
C SER A 294 27.31 7.68 -3.39
N THR A 295 26.54 6.61 -3.14
CA THR A 295 27.09 5.24 -3.10
C THR A 295 27.35 4.68 -4.50
N TRP A 296 26.62 5.15 -5.53
CA TRP A 296 26.59 4.55 -6.86
C TRP A 296 26.78 5.54 -8.02
N LEU A 297 26.54 6.84 -7.83
CA LEU A 297 26.79 7.86 -8.86
C LEU A 297 28.25 7.81 -9.34
N GLY A 298 28.43 7.87 -10.66
CA GLY A 298 29.73 7.72 -11.32
C GLY A 298 30.23 6.28 -11.45
N LYS A 299 29.56 5.30 -10.83
CA LYS A 299 29.88 3.85 -10.94
C LYS A 299 28.88 3.08 -11.78
N ALA A 300 27.62 3.50 -11.78
CA ALA A 300 26.54 2.93 -12.59
C ALA A 300 26.00 3.94 -13.59
N GLY A 301 25.69 3.49 -14.79
CA GLY A 301 25.10 4.28 -15.87
C GLY A 301 23.99 3.53 -16.60
N VAL A 302 23.74 3.93 -17.84
CA VAL A 302 22.62 3.40 -18.66
C VAL A 302 22.74 1.90 -18.90
N ASN A 303 23.96 1.35 -19.02
CA ASN A 303 24.16 -0.07 -19.28
C ASN A 303 23.81 -0.92 -18.06
N GLU A 304 24.25 -0.52 -16.88
CA GLU A 304 23.93 -1.19 -15.61
C GLU A 304 22.43 -1.12 -15.33
N ALA A 305 21.80 0.04 -15.56
CA ALA A 305 20.36 0.18 -15.43
C ALA A 305 19.57 -0.74 -16.38
N LYS A 306 19.97 -0.82 -17.66
CA LYS A 306 19.36 -1.76 -18.61
C LYS A 306 19.53 -3.23 -18.17
N ALA A 307 20.71 -3.59 -17.67
CA ALA A 307 20.97 -4.94 -17.17
C ALA A 307 20.09 -5.27 -15.95
N TYR A 308 19.91 -4.32 -15.02
CA TYR A 308 19.01 -4.47 -13.88
C TYR A 308 17.56 -4.71 -14.33
N TYR A 309 16.99 -3.86 -15.18
CA TYR A 309 15.63 -4.06 -15.69
C TYR A 309 15.47 -5.38 -16.47
N ALA A 310 16.47 -5.77 -17.26
CA ALA A 310 16.46 -7.06 -17.96
C ALA A 310 16.44 -8.25 -16.98
N SER A 311 17.20 -8.17 -15.87
CA SER A 311 17.21 -9.21 -14.84
C SER A 311 15.86 -9.43 -14.14
N LEU A 312 14.98 -8.42 -14.20
CA LEU A 312 13.63 -8.45 -13.65
C LEU A 312 12.56 -8.73 -14.71
N ASN A 313 12.95 -9.04 -15.95
CA ASN A 313 12.05 -9.13 -17.10
C ASN A 313 11.22 -7.85 -17.33
N ALA A 314 11.81 -6.68 -17.04
CA ALA A 314 11.15 -5.38 -17.05
C ALA A 314 11.76 -4.40 -18.06
N SER A 315 12.46 -4.90 -19.09
CA SER A 315 13.08 -4.03 -20.12
C SER A 315 12.06 -3.16 -20.87
N SER A 316 10.79 -3.54 -20.90
CA SER A 316 9.73 -2.79 -21.59
C SER A 316 9.35 -1.47 -20.91
N ILE A 317 9.64 -1.32 -19.61
CA ILE A 317 9.36 -0.09 -18.86
C ILE A 317 10.60 0.78 -18.69
N ALA A 318 11.78 0.24 -18.99
CA ALA A 318 13.05 0.93 -18.84
C ALA A 318 13.20 2.06 -19.86
N THR A 319 13.31 3.30 -19.39
CA THR A 319 13.57 4.47 -20.24
C THR A 319 15.00 4.97 -20.07
N CYS A 320 15.93 4.08 -19.71
CA CYS A 320 17.31 4.39 -19.33
C CYS A 320 17.99 5.34 -20.33
N GLY A 321 18.45 6.50 -19.84
CA GLY A 321 19.10 7.55 -20.63
C GLY A 321 18.14 8.57 -21.24
N SER A 322 16.82 8.44 -21.03
CA SER A 322 15.84 9.47 -21.40
C SER A 322 15.88 10.69 -20.48
N MET A 323 16.25 10.49 -19.21
CA MET A 323 16.47 11.54 -18.22
C MET A 323 17.98 11.71 -18.00
N LYS A 324 18.47 12.94 -18.18
CA LYS A 324 19.88 13.27 -17.95
C LYS A 324 20.24 12.99 -16.49
N ASP A 325 21.39 12.36 -16.26
CA ASP A 325 21.94 11.99 -14.94
C ASP A 325 21.13 10.94 -14.13
N TYR A 326 19.96 10.51 -14.61
CA TYR A 326 19.10 9.51 -13.95
C TYR A 326 18.98 8.24 -14.81
N PRO A 327 20.00 7.36 -14.82
CA PRO A 327 20.03 6.21 -15.72
C PRO A 327 18.96 5.15 -15.44
N TYR A 328 18.37 5.15 -14.25
CA TYR A 328 17.33 4.21 -13.80
C TYR A 328 15.90 4.72 -14.04
N SER A 329 15.70 5.69 -14.94
CA SER A 329 14.35 6.16 -15.27
C SER A 329 13.47 5.04 -15.87
N GLN A 330 12.18 5.08 -15.57
CA GLN A 330 11.18 4.15 -16.07
C GLN A 330 9.86 4.84 -16.40
N LYS A 331 9.11 4.23 -17.31
CA LYS A 331 7.74 4.62 -17.68
C LYS A 331 6.93 3.37 -17.92
N SER A 332 5.79 3.25 -17.24
CA SER A 332 4.87 2.12 -17.45
C SER A 332 3.42 2.61 -17.44
N LYS A 333 2.51 1.84 -18.04
CA LYS A 333 1.07 2.18 -18.09
C LYS A 333 0.42 1.72 -16.78
N THR A 334 0.73 2.43 -15.71
CA THR A 334 0.35 2.07 -14.35
C THR A 334 -0.16 3.28 -13.58
N LEU A 335 -0.99 2.98 -12.59
CA LEU A 335 -1.25 3.86 -11.47
C LEU A 335 -0.41 3.36 -10.30
N GLU A 336 0.45 4.20 -9.74
CA GLU A 336 1.35 3.79 -8.66
C GLU A 336 1.14 4.65 -7.41
N PHE A 337 1.06 4.00 -6.27
CA PHE A 337 1.00 4.63 -4.96
C PHE A 337 2.36 4.46 -4.28
N ALA A 338 3.18 5.51 -4.31
CA ALA A 338 4.48 5.56 -3.67
C ALA A 338 4.36 6.16 -2.26
N ILE A 339 4.57 5.34 -1.24
CA ILE A 339 4.40 5.69 0.17
C ILE A 339 5.78 5.67 0.82
N VAL A 340 6.28 6.82 1.24
CA VAL A 340 7.60 6.89 1.89
C VAL A 340 7.45 6.46 3.34
N THR A 341 8.14 5.38 3.75
CA THR A 341 8.06 4.82 5.11
C THR A 341 9.30 5.11 5.95
N GLU A 342 10.44 5.42 5.33
CA GLU A 342 11.67 5.82 6.03
C GLU A 342 12.48 6.80 5.18
N GLY A 343 13.06 7.82 5.83
CA GLY A 343 13.96 8.77 5.18
C GLY A 343 13.27 9.76 4.27
N GLU A 344 13.97 10.15 3.20
CA GLU A 344 13.54 11.15 2.24
C GLU A 344 13.98 10.77 0.82
N ILE A 345 13.17 11.10 -0.18
CA ILE A 345 13.42 10.75 -1.58
C ILE A 345 12.96 11.87 -2.51
N THR A 346 13.65 12.05 -3.62
CA THR A 346 13.21 12.91 -4.72
C THR A 346 12.58 12.06 -5.81
N LEU A 347 11.32 12.35 -6.16
CA LEU A 347 10.67 11.89 -7.37
C LEU A 347 11.04 12.82 -8.52
N VAL A 348 11.81 12.31 -9.47
CA VAL A 348 12.28 13.05 -10.65
C VAL A 348 11.37 12.73 -11.83
N LEU A 349 10.79 13.75 -12.46
CA LEU A 349 9.95 13.66 -13.65
C LEU A 349 10.68 14.31 -14.85
N ASP A 350 10.08 14.27 -16.04
CA ASP A 350 10.70 14.83 -17.25
C ASP A 350 10.91 16.36 -17.16
N GLN A 351 10.00 17.07 -16.48
CA GLN A 351 9.98 18.54 -16.42
C GLN A 351 10.12 19.10 -15.01
N THR A 352 9.80 18.32 -13.99
CA THR A 352 9.74 18.76 -12.59
C THR A 352 10.35 17.71 -11.68
N GLU A 353 10.75 18.11 -10.49
CA GLU A 353 11.14 17.21 -9.41
C GLU A 353 10.38 17.60 -8.16
N THR A 354 10.11 16.64 -7.29
CA THR A 354 9.47 16.90 -6.00
C THR A 354 10.09 16.02 -4.92
N HIS A 355 10.17 16.58 -3.72
CA HIS A 355 10.73 15.93 -2.55
C HIS A 355 9.62 15.33 -1.70
N LEU A 356 9.86 14.12 -1.19
CA LEU A 356 8.94 13.41 -0.31
C LEU A 356 9.70 12.91 0.92
N THR A 357 9.11 13.04 2.10
CA THR A 357 9.65 12.51 3.36
C THR A 357 8.76 11.41 3.95
N ALA A 358 9.26 10.69 4.94
CA ALA A 358 8.51 9.62 5.61
C ALA A 358 7.12 10.09 6.06
N GLY A 359 6.09 9.32 5.69
CA GLY A 359 4.67 9.62 5.89
C GLY A 359 3.99 10.31 4.70
N GLU A 360 4.74 10.78 3.71
CA GLU A 360 4.19 11.45 2.52
C GLU A 360 3.98 10.49 1.35
N ILE A 361 3.06 10.86 0.44
CA ILE A 361 2.55 9.96 -0.59
C ILE A 361 2.63 10.60 -1.98
N GLY A 362 3.18 9.86 -2.94
CA GLY A 362 3.12 10.16 -4.36
C GLY A 362 2.11 9.26 -5.08
N VAL A 363 1.29 9.84 -5.96
CA VAL A 363 0.42 9.13 -6.89
C VAL A 363 0.96 9.34 -8.30
N ILE A 364 1.61 8.31 -8.85
CA ILE A 364 2.27 8.38 -10.15
C ILE A 364 1.32 7.82 -11.22
N ARG A 365 1.07 8.61 -12.27
CA ARG A 365 0.09 8.28 -13.31
C ARG A 365 0.74 8.20 -14.69
N GLY A 366 1.26 7.02 -15.06
CA GLY A 366 1.76 6.72 -16.40
C GLY A 366 2.97 7.52 -16.90
N GLY A 367 3.53 8.39 -16.07
CA GLY A 367 4.62 9.30 -16.43
C GLY A 367 5.99 8.62 -16.43
N ASN A 368 6.93 9.17 -17.19
CA ASN A 368 8.35 8.81 -17.05
C ASN A 368 8.86 9.33 -15.70
N TYR A 369 9.59 8.54 -14.93
CA TYR A 369 10.15 9.03 -13.67
C TYR A 369 11.41 8.28 -13.26
N ALA A 370 12.16 8.86 -12.32
CA ALA A 370 13.25 8.21 -11.60
C ALA A 370 13.20 8.56 -10.11
N TRP A 371 13.88 7.76 -9.29
CA TRP A 371 14.12 8.06 -7.89
C TRP A 371 15.55 8.55 -7.68
N SER A 372 15.72 9.58 -6.83
CA SER A 372 17.02 10.11 -6.43
C SER A 372 17.04 10.30 -4.91
N ASN A 373 18.00 9.68 -4.24
CA ASN A 373 18.21 9.83 -2.80
C ASN A 373 19.44 10.70 -2.56
N ARG A 374 19.20 12.00 -2.36
CA ARG A 374 20.25 13.01 -2.19
C ARG A 374 20.75 13.12 -0.74
N SER A 375 20.16 12.34 0.18
CA SER A 375 20.53 12.32 1.60
C SER A 375 21.78 11.47 1.85
N ASP A 376 22.17 11.32 3.12
CA ASP A 376 23.27 10.46 3.56
C ASP A 376 22.81 9.10 4.11
N LYS A 377 21.50 8.83 4.10
CA LYS A 377 20.89 7.60 4.63
C LYS A 377 20.01 6.90 3.59
N PRO A 378 19.82 5.57 3.69
CA PRO A 378 18.84 4.89 2.86
C PRO A 378 17.43 5.45 3.10
N ALA A 379 16.63 5.50 2.04
CA ALA A 379 15.20 5.77 2.10
C ALA A 379 14.43 4.47 1.81
N VAL A 380 13.25 4.32 2.41
CA VAL A 380 12.33 3.21 2.13
C VAL A 380 11.04 3.74 1.54
N VAL A 381 10.67 3.23 0.37
CA VAL A 381 9.43 3.58 -0.33
C VAL A 381 8.67 2.29 -0.63
N VAL A 382 7.44 2.19 -0.16
CA VAL A 382 6.53 1.11 -0.53
C VAL A 382 5.72 1.57 -1.73
N VAL A 383 5.74 0.81 -2.82
CA VAL A 383 5.02 1.14 -4.05
C VAL A 383 4.02 0.04 -4.37
N ALA A 384 2.74 0.41 -4.41
CA ALA A 384 1.70 -0.41 -5.00
C ALA A 384 1.50 0.02 -6.46
N THR A 385 1.77 -0.88 -7.40
CA THR A 385 1.70 -0.63 -8.84
C THR A 385 0.50 -1.37 -9.41
N HIS A 386 -0.51 -0.62 -9.87
CA HIS A 386 -1.75 -1.13 -10.45
C HIS A 386 -1.74 -1.01 -11.97
N ASP A 387 -2.31 -2.00 -12.66
CA ASP A 387 -2.50 -1.95 -14.11
C ASP A 387 -3.40 -0.76 -14.53
N ALA A 388 -3.06 -0.11 -15.63
CA ALA A 388 -3.75 1.08 -16.10
C ALA A 388 -3.78 1.17 -17.63
N THR A 389 -4.64 2.04 -18.16
CA THR A 389 -4.82 2.27 -19.61
C THR A 389 -4.65 3.73 -19.96
N ASP A 390 -4.27 4.02 -21.20
CA ASP A 390 -4.10 5.40 -21.71
C ASP A 390 -5.41 6.21 -21.72
#